data_AF-A0A5P1DZN8-F1
#
_entry.id   AF-A0A5P1DZN8-F1
#
_cell.length_a   1.000
_cell.length_b   1.000
_cell.length_c   1.000
_cell.angle_alpha   90.00
_cell.angle_beta   90.00
_cell.angle_gamma   90.00
#
_symmetry.space_group_name_H-M   'P 1'
#
loop_
_entity.id
_entity.type
_entity.pdbx_description
1 polymer ?
#
loop_
_entity_poly.entity_id
_entity_poly.type
_entity_poly.pdbx_seq_one_letter_code
_entity_poly.pdbx_strand_id
1 'polypeptide(L)'
;MASSVVTVGGKGSTLSPLSVYSISNALSRVKIDSSALDKLSSQSKKPSSISPPKTLPPTNPKFLTTEESRAALIVLLNKLILSDSNIRPVLPILIEETLNLDHGYETLDFSSTFQLLDSLCRLNGKRLDEIGVTSDEIGVIEGSFAASTGICAILDCCASALVRLSDAVAALSCEAGRVDVKVFNLPVSGDGFSIKDETNVAGDMKVLLAESKLADKVDSVLFAEIPTLNASFREAVRSLHSRVRVELNSVVKAKKTVGVGSKGKEKAFVASVLPLAMAIQSMSECSLGRARLAIDSMTDQDLKAKVLENFEKRSPTIDKLKESFQVITEKASSGSDYVNGLHSVYDTLINFREILAWEAVVALFVLDTDESIEKVQVGPSASIQENGENSKGEKKSEKKKKKKKTLGKGTSLIRQLFKD
;
A
#
# COMPACT_ATOMS: atom_id res chain seq x y z
N MET A 1 -13.93 18.27 6.72
CA MET A 1 -14.66 17.03 6.37
C MET A 1 -15.02 16.34 7.67
N ALA A 2 -16.23 15.79 7.83
CA ALA A 2 -16.56 15.00 9.01
C ALA A 2 -15.63 13.79 9.07
N SER A 3 -14.92 13.60 10.19
CA SER A 3 -14.07 12.42 10.36
C SER A 3 -14.96 11.17 10.35
N SER A 4 -14.65 10.23 9.45
CA SER A 4 -15.35 8.95 9.38
C SER A 4 -15.11 8.15 10.67
N VAL A 5 -16.06 7.34 11.10
CA VAL A 5 -15.92 6.52 12.33
C VAL A 5 -15.83 5.06 11.92
N VAL A 6 -14.79 4.37 12.41
CA VAL A 6 -14.65 2.91 12.31
C VAL A 6 -15.08 2.30 13.63
N THR A 7 -16.14 1.49 13.57
CA THR A 7 -16.60 0.71 14.72
C THR A 7 -15.85 -0.62 14.79
N VAL A 8 -15.30 -0.93 15.96
CA VAL A 8 -14.54 -2.15 16.23
C VAL A 8 -15.34 -3.05 17.15
N GLY A 9 -15.45 -4.32 16.78
CA GLY A 9 -16.31 -5.27 17.48
C GLY A 9 -17.76 -5.20 16.98
N GLY A 10 -18.57 -6.10 17.53
CA GLY A 10 -19.96 -6.33 17.09
C GLY A 10 -20.11 -7.62 16.29
N LYS A 11 -21.34 -8.14 16.23
CA LYS A 11 -21.63 -9.40 15.55
C LYS A 11 -21.41 -9.25 14.04
N GLY A 12 -20.48 -10.04 13.49
CA GLY A 12 -20.16 -10.02 12.06
C GLY A 12 -19.24 -8.88 11.62
N SER A 13 -18.76 -8.03 12.54
CA SER A 13 -17.75 -7.02 12.21
C SER A 13 -16.40 -7.68 11.92
N THR A 14 -15.68 -7.20 10.92
CA THR A 14 -14.30 -7.59 10.66
C THR A 14 -13.44 -6.36 10.43
N LEU A 15 -12.28 -6.30 11.07
CA LEU A 15 -11.30 -5.25 10.81
C LEU A 15 -10.65 -5.50 9.44
N SER A 16 -10.66 -4.47 8.60
CA SER A 16 -10.09 -4.52 7.25
C SER A 16 -8.75 -3.76 7.16
N PRO A 17 -7.88 -4.10 6.19
CA PRO A 17 -6.65 -3.33 5.94
C PRO A 17 -6.92 -1.84 5.69
N LEU A 18 -7.98 -1.52 4.94
CA LEU A 18 -8.39 -0.14 4.68
C LEU A 18 -8.76 0.61 5.97
N SER A 19 -9.52 -0.04 6.86
CA SER A 19 -9.86 0.55 8.17
C SER A 19 -8.62 0.83 9.01
N VAL A 20 -7.66 -0.11 9.02
CA VAL A 20 -6.37 0.09 9.72
C VAL A 20 -5.62 1.27 9.12
N TYR A 21 -5.51 1.35 7.80
CA TYR A 21 -4.87 2.46 7.10
C TYR A 21 -5.54 3.82 7.37
N SER A 22 -6.87 3.88 7.34
CA SER A 22 -7.59 5.12 7.63
C SER A 22 -7.38 5.58 9.07
N ILE A 23 -7.34 4.66 10.03
CA ILE A 23 -7.05 4.99 11.43
C ILE A 23 -5.58 5.36 11.60
N SER A 24 -4.63 4.63 10.99
CA SER A 24 -3.19 4.91 11.11
C SER A 24 -2.83 6.31 10.59
N ASN A 25 -3.54 6.77 9.56
CA ASN A 25 -3.39 8.10 8.97
C ASN A 25 -4.33 9.18 9.55
N ALA A 26 -5.00 8.90 10.68
CA ALA A 26 -5.94 9.81 11.35
C ALA A 26 -7.09 10.31 10.45
N LEU A 27 -7.44 9.54 9.41
CA LEU A 27 -8.58 9.81 8.51
C LEU A 27 -9.91 9.33 9.11
N SER A 28 -9.83 8.44 10.11
CA SER A 28 -10.99 7.93 10.83
C SER A 28 -10.79 7.91 12.34
N ARG A 29 -11.86 8.20 13.07
CA ARG A 29 -11.97 7.96 14.52
C ARG A 29 -12.34 6.51 14.81
N VAL A 30 -12.06 6.07 16.03
CA VAL A 30 -12.32 4.70 16.49
C VAL A 30 -13.45 4.70 17.50
N LYS A 31 -14.33 3.71 17.43
CA LYS A 31 -15.38 3.48 18.44
C LYS A 31 -15.54 2.00 18.72
N ILE A 32 -15.58 1.57 19.97
CA ILE A 32 -15.93 0.18 20.31
C ILE A 32 -17.45 -0.01 20.19
N ASP A 33 -17.87 -1.12 19.59
CA ASP A 33 -19.28 -1.50 19.54
C ASP A 33 -19.83 -1.79 20.95
N SER A 34 -21.04 -1.31 21.25
CA SER A 34 -21.62 -1.47 22.59
C SER A 34 -21.80 -2.94 22.97
N SER A 35 -22.16 -3.82 22.03
CA SER A 35 -22.30 -5.25 22.32
C SER A 35 -20.98 -5.93 22.65
N ALA A 36 -19.87 -5.48 22.05
CA ALA A 36 -18.54 -5.94 22.40
C ALA A 36 -18.15 -5.47 23.81
N LEU A 37 -18.50 -4.23 24.17
CA LEU A 37 -18.23 -3.68 25.50
C LEU A 37 -19.04 -4.37 26.60
N ASP A 38 -20.31 -4.68 26.33
CA ASP A 38 -21.19 -5.45 27.23
C ASP A 38 -20.62 -6.85 27.49
N LYS A 39 -20.14 -7.52 26.42
CA LYS A 39 -19.46 -8.82 26.52
C LYS A 39 -18.23 -8.74 27.42
N LEU A 40 -17.33 -7.78 27.21
CA LEU A 40 -16.13 -7.59 28.05
C LEU A 40 -16.48 -7.35 29.52
N SER A 41 -17.51 -6.53 29.77
CA SER A 41 -17.96 -6.22 31.13
C SER A 41 -18.49 -7.47 31.85
N SER A 42 -19.23 -8.33 31.13
CA SER A 42 -19.79 -9.58 31.68
C SER A 42 -18.74 -10.66 31.99
N GLN A 43 -17.57 -10.62 31.34
CA GLN A 43 -16.50 -11.61 31.49
C GLN A 43 -15.43 -11.19 32.52
N SER A 44 -15.50 -9.96 33.03
CA SER A 44 -14.44 -9.38 33.86
C SER A 44 -14.39 -9.98 35.27
N LYS A 45 -13.18 -10.33 35.73
CA LYS A 45 -12.86 -10.65 37.14
C LYS A 45 -12.06 -9.50 37.77
N LYS A 46 -12.06 -9.41 39.11
CA LYS A 46 -11.25 -8.42 39.86
C LYS A 46 -9.77 -8.54 39.48
N PRO A 47 -9.04 -7.42 39.37
CA PRO A 47 -7.64 -7.44 38.98
C PRO A 47 -6.78 -8.18 40.01
N SER A 48 -5.89 -9.04 39.53
CA SER A 48 -4.73 -9.49 40.28
C SER A 48 -3.66 -8.40 40.16
N SER A 49 -3.17 -7.86 41.27
CA SER A 49 -1.98 -7.00 41.26
C SER A 49 -0.79 -7.83 40.79
N ILE A 50 -0.35 -7.61 39.56
CA ILE A 50 0.93 -8.13 39.05
C ILE A 50 1.92 -6.99 39.14
N SER A 51 2.88 -7.10 40.05
CA SER A 51 3.99 -6.16 40.15
C SER A 51 4.83 -6.20 38.87
N PRO A 52 5.23 -5.05 38.31
CA PRO A 52 6.12 -5.04 37.15
C PRO A 52 7.44 -5.73 37.49
N PRO A 53 8.04 -6.52 36.58
CA PRO A 53 9.40 -7.02 36.74
C PRO A 53 10.36 -5.81 36.88
N LYS A 54 11.43 -5.98 37.67
CA LYS A 54 12.45 -4.94 37.89
C LYS A 54 12.86 -4.31 36.55
N THR A 55 12.71 -2.99 36.48
CA THR A 55 12.89 -2.13 35.32
C THR A 55 14.22 -2.41 34.62
N LEU A 56 14.16 -2.88 33.38
CA LEU A 56 15.27 -2.72 32.44
C LEU A 56 15.28 -1.26 31.97
N PRO A 57 16.46 -0.65 31.80
CA PRO A 57 16.55 0.72 31.30
C PRO A 57 15.88 0.82 29.93
N PRO A 58 15.20 1.94 29.62
CA PRO A 58 14.56 2.16 28.33
C PRO A 58 15.63 2.03 27.24
N THR A 59 15.55 0.96 26.48
CA THR A 59 16.39 0.76 25.30
C THR A 59 15.62 1.38 24.14
N ASN A 60 15.55 2.72 24.10
CA ASN A 60 14.90 3.39 22.97
C ASN A 60 15.90 3.45 21.82
N PRO A 61 15.58 2.74 20.73
CA PRO A 61 15.37 3.44 19.49
C PRO A 61 13.94 3.18 19.03
N LYS A 62 13.25 4.23 18.59
CA LYS A 62 11.87 4.19 18.12
C LYS A 62 11.68 3.01 17.17
N PHE A 63 10.93 2.00 17.62
CA PHE A 63 10.75 0.77 16.85
C PHE A 63 9.68 0.94 15.76
N LEU A 64 8.69 1.79 16.01
CA LEU A 64 7.58 2.06 15.09
C LEU A 64 7.48 3.56 14.83
N THR A 65 7.11 3.91 13.60
CA THR A 65 6.65 5.26 13.25
C THR A 65 5.32 5.58 13.94
N THR A 66 4.89 6.84 13.90
CA THR A 66 3.57 7.25 14.42
C THR A 66 2.43 6.50 13.71
N GLU A 67 2.54 6.33 12.40
CA GLU A 67 1.57 5.57 11.60
C GLU A 67 1.50 4.11 12.06
N GLU A 68 2.65 3.45 12.18
CA GLU A 68 2.73 2.05 12.59
C GLU A 68 2.30 1.84 14.04
N SER A 69 2.57 2.80 14.92
CA SER A 69 2.11 2.78 16.32
C SER A 69 0.59 2.81 16.38
N ARG A 70 -0.06 3.68 15.60
CA ARG A 70 -1.53 3.73 15.49
C ARG A 70 -2.08 2.45 14.88
N ALA A 71 -1.44 1.92 13.83
CA ALA A 71 -1.82 0.65 13.21
C ALA A 71 -1.71 -0.52 14.20
N ALA A 72 -0.65 -0.57 15.00
CA ALA A 72 -0.47 -1.58 16.04
C ALA A 72 -1.56 -1.47 17.12
N LEU A 73 -1.88 -0.26 17.59
CA LEU A 73 -2.92 -0.05 18.60
C LEU A 73 -4.32 -0.49 18.14
N ILE A 74 -4.74 -0.17 16.91
CA ILE A 74 -6.05 -0.61 16.41
C ILE A 74 -6.11 -2.13 16.25
N VAL A 75 -5.01 -2.76 15.83
CA VAL A 75 -4.94 -4.22 15.79
C VAL A 75 -5.03 -4.78 17.21
N LEU A 76 -4.27 -4.24 18.16
CA LEU A 76 -4.30 -4.70 19.55
C LEU A 76 -5.70 -4.57 20.16
N LEU A 77 -6.40 -3.46 19.92
CA LEU A 77 -7.78 -3.26 20.33
C LEU A 77 -8.69 -4.38 19.78
N ASN A 78 -8.61 -4.65 18.48
CA ASN A 78 -9.39 -5.71 17.86
C ASN A 78 -9.05 -7.09 18.45
N LYS A 79 -7.76 -7.35 18.75
CA LYS A 79 -7.30 -8.61 19.36
C LYS A 79 -7.81 -8.81 20.78
N LEU A 80 -7.86 -7.74 21.57
CA LEU A 80 -8.42 -7.76 22.91
C LEU A 80 -9.93 -8.04 22.88
N ILE A 81 -10.66 -7.42 21.96
CA ILE A 81 -12.11 -7.63 21.79
C ILE A 81 -12.43 -9.06 21.31
N LEU A 82 -11.63 -9.58 20.39
CA LEU A 82 -11.82 -10.93 19.81
C LEU A 82 -11.32 -12.06 20.71
N SER A 83 -10.58 -11.77 21.78
CA SER A 83 -10.02 -12.82 22.63
C SER A 83 -11.11 -13.63 23.34
N ASP A 84 -10.80 -14.92 23.57
CA ASP A 84 -11.58 -15.80 24.45
C ASP A 84 -11.14 -15.71 25.93
N SER A 85 -10.23 -14.79 26.24
CA SER A 85 -9.66 -14.59 27.58
C SER A 85 -10.47 -13.56 28.39
N ASN A 86 -10.28 -13.50 29.71
CA ASN A 86 -11.03 -12.56 30.55
C ASN A 86 -10.42 -11.15 30.47
N ILE A 87 -10.77 -10.41 29.42
CA ILE A 87 -10.29 -9.04 29.20
C ILE A 87 -11.25 -8.04 29.85
N ARG A 88 -10.71 -7.12 30.67
CA ARG A 88 -11.51 -6.06 31.26
C ARG A 88 -11.74 -4.95 30.23
N PRO A 89 -12.89 -4.25 30.28
CA PRO A 89 -13.18 -3.15 29.35
C PRO A 89 -12.22 -1.96 29.48
N VAL A 90 -11.57 -1.77 30.63
CA VAL A 90 -10.69 -0.62 30.90
C VAL A 90 -9.56 -0.47 29.89
N LEU A 91 -8.93 -1.58 29.47
CA LEU A 91 -7.79 -1.53 28.56
C LEU A 91 -8.23 -1.26 27.10
N PRO A 92 -9.24 -1.96 26.54
CA PRO A 92 -9.83 -1.59 25.25
C PRO A 92 -10.30 -0.12 25.19
N ILE A 93 -10.99 0.37 26.23
CA ILE A 93 -11.43 1.78 26.30
C ILE A 93 -10.22 2.72 26.26
N LEU A 94 -9.17 2.44 27.04
CA LEU A 94 -7.95 3.25 27.05
C LEU A 94 -7.29 3.32 25.65
N ILE A 95 -7.28 2.20 24.91
CA ILE A 95 -6.75 2.18 23.55
C ILE A 95 -7.65 2.97 22.59
N GLU A 96 -8.98 2.88 22.72
CA GLU A 96 -9.92 3.73 21.95
C GLU A 96 -9.70 5.22 22.23
N GLU A 97 -9.58 5.60 23.51
CA GLU A 97 -9.27 6.99 23.93
C GLU A 97 -7.97 7.45 23.27
N THR A 98 -6.93 6.63 23.35
CA THR A 98 -5.61 6.91 22.76
C THR A 98 -5.69 7.11 21.26
N LEU A 99 -6.33 6.20 20.52
CA LEU A 99 -6.45 6.27 19.04
C LEU A 99 -7.19 7.50 18.53
N ASN A 100 -8.00 8.11 19.41
CA ASN A 100 -8.79 9.30 19.16
C ASN A 100 -8.10 10.61 19.63
N LEU A 101 -6.88 10.54 20.15
CA LEU A 101 -6.06 11.74 20.43
C LEU A 101 -5.49 12.32 19.14
N ASP A 102 -5.23 13.63 19.13
CA ASP A 102 -4.66 14.30 17.95
C ASP A 102 -3.13 14.12 17.84
N HIS A 103 -2.43 13.86 18.95
CA HIS A 103 -0.96 13.82 19.01
C HIS A 103 -0.45 12.95 20.18
N GLY A 104 0.88 12.75 20.25
CA GLY A 104 1.57 12.08 21.36
C GLY A 104 1.90 10.60 21.13
N TYR A 105 1.56 10.04 19.97
CA TYR A 105 1.83 8.64 19.61
C TYR A 105 3.33 8.32 19.56
N GLU A 106 4.18 9.31 19.32
CA GLU A 106 5.64 9.19 19.34
C GLU A 106 6.21 8.83 20.73
N THR A 107 5.38 8.92 21.77
CA THR A 107 5.73 8.56 23.15
C THR A 107 5.42 7.11 23.49
N LEU A 108 4.69 6.39 22.63
CA LEU A 108 4.35 4.98 22.83
C LEU A 108 5.60 4.11 22.69
N ASP A 109 5.80 3.21 23.65
CA ASP A 109 6.97 2.34 23.72
C ASP A 109 6.59 0.87 23.52
N PHE A 110 6.86 0.34 22.34
CA PHE A 110 6.57 -1.06 21.98
C PHE A 110 7.72 -2.03 22.34
N SER A 111 8.76 -1.60 23.07
CA SER A 111 9.91 -2.44 23.43
C SER A 111 9.56 -3.64 24.31
N SER A 112 8.49 -3.52 25.10
CA SER A 112 7.92 -4.62 25.88
C SER A 112 6.47 -4.35 26.24
N THR A 113 5.75 -5.39 26.66
CA THR A 113 4.35 -5.28 27.11
C THR A 113 4.18 -4.23 28.22
N PHE A 114 5.07 -4.21 29.21
CA PHE A 114 4.97 -3.27 30.32
C PHE A 114 5.28 -1.82 29.90
N GLN A 115 6.27 -1.61 29.03
CA GLN A 115 6.56 -0.27 28.52
C GLN A 115 5.44 0.26 27.64
N LEU A 116 4.79 -0.61 26.86
CA LEU A 116 3.62 -0.24 26.07
C LEU A 116 2.47 0.19 26.97
N LEU A 117 2.20 -0.60 28.01
CA LEU A 117 1.13 -0.30 28.96
C LEU A 117 1.41 0.98 29.76
N ASP A 118 2.64 1.18 30.24
CA ASP A 118 3.03 2.39 30.99
C ASP A 118 2.94 3.64 30.10
N SER A 119 3.50 3.61 28.90
CA SER A 119 3.42 4.73 27.95
C SER A 119 1.98 5.01 27.51
N LEU A 120 1.16 3.98 27.25
CA LEU A 120 -0.27 4.12 26.95
C LEU A 120 -1.03 4.81 28.10
N CYS A 121 -0.78 4.41 29.35
CA CYS A 121 -1.41 5.03 30.51
C CYS A 121 -1.00 6.50 30.64
N ARG A 122 0.31 6.80 30.55
CA ARG A 122 0.85 8.16 30.67
C ARG A 122 0.30 9.09 29.60
N LEU A 123 0.17 8.61 28.36
CA LEU A 123 -0.38 9.37 27.25
C LEU A 123 -1.84 9.80 27.50
N ASN A 124 -2.57 9.05 28.32
CA ASN A 124 -3.94 9.38 28.75
C ASN A 124 -3.99 10.03 30.14
N GLY A 125 -2.85 10.47 30.69
CA GLY A 125 -2.79 11.10 32.02
C GLY A 125 -3.08 10.15 33.18
N LYS A 126 -2.93 8.82 32.99
CA LYS A 126 -3.18 7.77 33.99
C LYS A 126 -1.87 7.09 34.39
N ARG A 127 -1.84 6.39 35.53
CA ARG A 127 -0.69 5.57 35.93
C ARG A 127 -1.01 4.08 35.88
N LEU A 128 -0.03 3.27 35.48
CA LEU A 128 -0.23 1.83 35.30
C LEU A 128 -0.58 1.12 36.61
N ASP A 129 -0.08 1.60 37.76
CA ASP A 129 -0.40 1.06 39.09
C ASP A 129 -1.85 1.34 39.53
N GLU A 130 -2.47 2.40 39.00
CA GLU A 130 -3.87 2.73 39.28
C GLU A 130 -4.83 1.85 38.47
N ILE A 131 -4.50 1.55 37.22
CA ILE A 131 -5.33 0.71 36.33
C ILE A 131 -5.12 -0.78 36.61
N GLY A 132 -3.86 -1.16 36.87
CA GLY A 132 -3.39 -2.54 36.98
C GLY A 132 -3.55 -3.34 35.69
N VAL A 133 -2.93 -4.51 35.61
CA VAL A 133 -3.11 -5.45 34.49
C VAL A 133 -3.19 -6.89 34.97
N THR A 134 -3.99 -7.70 34.27
CA THR A 134 -4.15 -9.13 34.55
C THR A 134 -3.20 -9.98 33.71
N SER A 135 -2.96 -11.22 34.11
CA SER A 135 -2.17 -12.18 33.34
C SER A 135 -2.79 -12.50 31.98
N ASP A 136 -4.12 -12.53 31.90
CA ASP A 136 -4.86 -12.77 30.65
C ASP A 136 -4.65 -11.61 29.67
N GLU A 137 -4.71 -10.36 30.15
CA GLU A 137 -4.42 -9.16 29.34
C GLU A 137 -2.98 -9.15 28.83
N ILE A 138 -2.00 -9.41 29.70
CA ILE A 138 -0.58 -9.53 29.31
C ILE A 138 -0.41 -10.61 28.24
N GLY A 139 -0.99 -11.79 28.46
CA GLY A 139 -0.89 -12.91 27.53
C GLY A 139 -1.53 -12.61 26.16
N VAL A 140 -2.60 -11.82 26.10
CA VAL A 140 -3.20 -11.37 24.84
C VAL A 140 -2.33 -10.32 24.16
N ILE A 141 -1.77 -9.34 24.89
CA ILE A 141 -0.88 -8.33 24.32
C ILE A 141 0.34 -9.01 23.69
N GLU A 142 1.01 -9.90 24.42
CA GLU A 142 2.18 -10.65 23.94
C GLU A 142 1.84 -11.58 22.77
N GLY A 143 0.66 -12.20 22.80
CA GLY A 143 0.19 -13.12 21.76
C GLY A 143 -0.45 -12.45 20.54
N SER A 144 -0.64 -11.12 20.56
CA SER A 144 -1.39 -10.38 19.54
C SER A 144 -0.62 -10.21 18.23
N PHE A 145 0.73 -10.10 18.31
CA PHE A 145 1.59 -9.68 17.21
C PHE A 145 1.07 -8.39 16.53
N ALA A 146 0.57 -7.45 17.34
CA ALA A 146 -0.13 -6.28 16.86
C ALA A 146 0.74 -5.38 15.97
N ALA A 147 2.02 -5.19 16.30
CA ALA A 147 2.97 -4.42 15.49
C ALA A 147 3.14 -5.03 14.09
N SER A 148 3.57 -6.30 14.01
CA SER A 148 3.76 -7.02 12.75
C SER A 148 2.50 -7.03 11.88
N THR A 149 1.35 -7.29 12.50
CA THR A 149 0.05 -7.32 11.80
C THR A 149 -0.37 -5.91 11.33
N GLY A 150 -0.13 -4.88 12.14
CA GLY A 150 -0.42 -3.48 11.81
C GLY A 150 0.39 -2.99 10.62
N ILE A 151 1.72 -3.22 10.63
CA ILE A 151 2.61 -2.89 9.51
C ILE A 151 2.16 -3.62 8.24
N CYS A 152 1.89 -4.93 8.33
CA CYS A 152 1.42 -5.68 7.16
C CYS A 152 0.05 -5.21 6.65
N ALA A 153 -0.83 -4.70 7.52
CA ALA A 153 -2.13 -4.19 7.13
C ALA A 153 -2.04 -2.86 6.37
N ILE A 154 -1.18 -1.93 6.80
CA ILE A 154 -0.93 -0.69 6.05
C ILE A 154 -0.18 -0.99 4.74
N LEU A 155 0.79 -1.91 4.77
CA LEU A 155 1.50 -2.40 3.58
C LEU A 155 0.54 -3.00 2.56
N ASP A 156 -0.37 -3.87 2.99
CA ASP A 156 -1.40 -4.48 2.13
C ASP A 156 -2.34 -3.43 1.51
N CYS A 157 -2.84 -2.49 2.33
CA CYS A 157 -3.72 -1.43 1.84
C CYS A 157 -3.03 -0.59 0.76
N CYS A 158 -1.79 -0.15 1.02
CA CYS A 158 -1.01 0.64 0.08
C CYS A 158 -0.65 -0.16 -1.19
N ALA A 159 -0.14 -1.39 -1.04
CA ALA A 159 0.28 -2.19 -2.19
C ALA A 159 -0.91 -2.60 -3.08
N SER A 160 -2.06 -2.92 -2.47
CA SER A 160 -3.31 -3.20 -3.19
C SER A 160 -3.78 -2.02 -4.03
N ALA A 161 -3.63 -0.78 -3.54
CA ALA A 161 -3.93 0.42 -4.32
C ALA A 161 -2.96 0.61 -5.51
N LEU A 162 -1.68 0.26 -5.31
CA LEU A 162 -0.66 0.40 -6.34
C LEU A 162 -0.81 -0.58 -7.49
N VAL A 163 -1.43 -1.75 -7.30
CA VAL A 163 -1.62 -2.76 -8.36
C VAL A 163 -2.16 -2.15 -9.65
N ARG A 164 -3.32 -1.49 -9.59
CA ARG A 164 -3.96 -0.90 -10.79
C ARG A 164 -3.25 0.37 -11.23
N LEU A 165 -2.67 1.11 -10.29
CA LEU A 165 -1.94 2.33 -10.60
C LEU A 165 -0.68 2.01 -11.43
N SER A 166 0.02 0.92 -11.09
CA SER A 166 1.19 0.47 -11.85
C SER A 166 0.85 0.14 -13.30
N ASP A 167 -0.28 -0.50 -13.58
CA ASP A 167 -0.69 -0.75 -14.98
C ASP A 167 -1.07 0.54 -15.71
N ALA A 168 -1.81 1.42 -15.03
CA ALA A 168 -2.21 2.71 -15.59
C ALA A 168 -0.99 3.58 -15.95
N VAL A 169 0.00 3.64 -15.05
CA VAL A 169 1.26 4.37 -15.26
C VAL A 169 2.09 3.70 -16.35
N ALA A 170 2.23 2.38 -16.34
CA ALA A 170 2.94 1.65 -17.38
C ALA A 170 2.30 1.86 -18.77
N ALA A 171 0.98 1.92 -18.86
CA ALA A 171 0.27 2.23 -20.11
C ALA A 171 0.53 3.66 -20.59
N LEU A 172 0.53 4.66 -19.70
CA LEU A 172 0.95 6.03 -20.07
C LEU A 172 2.41 6.06 -20.57
N SER A 173 3.31 5.32 -19.91
CA SER A 173 4.69 5.19 -20.35
C SER A 173 4.82 4.49 -21.71
N CYS A 174 3.96 3.52 -22.02
CA CYS A 174 3.92 2.92 -23.37
C CYS A 174 3.53 3.95 -24.43
N GLU A 175 2.58 4.85 -24.14
CA GLU A 175 2.21 5.94 -25.05
C GLU A 175 3.38 6.93 -25.24
N ALA A 176 4.00 7.37 -24.13
CA ALA A 176 5.14 8.28 -24.15
C ALA A 176 6.34 7.67 -24.88
N GLY A 177 6.59 6.38 -24.66
CA GLY A 177 7.62 5.58 -25.33
C GLY A 177 7.23 5.11 -26.72
N ARG A 178 6.04 5.43 -27.23
CA ARG A 178 5.55 5.08 -28.59
C ARG A 178 5.66 3.58 -28.89
N VAL A 179 5.28 2.76 -27.92
CA VAL A 179 5.36 1.29 -27.96
C VAL A 179 4.22 0.71 -28.81
N ASP A 180 4.52 -0.34 -29.58
CA ASP A 180 3.50 -1.09 -30.32
C ASP A 180 2.74 -2.04 -29.37
N VAL A 181 1.41 -1.93 -29.33
CA VAL A 181 0.50 -2.75 -28.51
C VAL A 181 0.71 -4.25 -28.74
N LYS A 182 1.23 -4.65 -29.90
CA LYS A 182 1.57 -6.06 -30.20
C LYS A 182 2.55 -6.68 -29.22
N VAL A 183 3.33 -5.89 -28.48
CA VAL A 183 4.23 -6.39 -27.41
C VAL A 183 3.46 -7.19 -26.35
N PHE A 184 2.16 -6.92 -26.17
CA PHE A 184 1.30 -7.62 -25.21
C PHE A 184 0.60 -8.86 -25.79
N ASN A 185 0.98 -9.30 -27.01
CA ASN A 185 0.49 -10.56 -27.56
C ASN A 185 1.24 -11.74 -26.97
N LEU A 186 0.80 -12.16 -25.79
CA LEU A 186 1.33 -13.35 -25.13
C LEU A 186 0.95 -14.63 -25.91
N PRO A 187 1.86 -15.60 -26.01
CA PRO A 187 1.53 -16.91 -26.56
C PRO A 187 0.53 -17.62 -25.65
N VAL A 188 -0.45 -18.30 -26.25
CA VAL A 188 -1.39 -19.13 -25.50
C VAL A 188 -0.70 -20.47 -25.22
N SER A 189 -0.52 -20.81 -23.94
CA SER A 189 -0.01 -22.15 -23.60
C SER A 189 -1.05 -23.21 -23.99
N GLY A 190 -0.65 -24.15 -24.84
CA GLY A 190 -1.54 -25.21 -25.36
C GLY A 190 -1.82 -26.33 -24.36
N ASP A 191 -1.15 -26.35 -23.21
CA ASP A 191 -1.31 -27.33 -22.13
C ASP A 191 -2.36 -26.91 -21.08
N GLY A 192 -2.96 -25.72 -21.22
CA GLY A 192 -3.96 -25.18 -20.30
C GLY A 192 -3.39 -24.55 -19.02
N PHE A 193 -2.05 -24.49 -18.85
CA PHE A 193 -1.41 -23.85 -17.70
C PHE A 193 -0.92 -22.45 -18.07
N SER A 194 -1.85 -21.48 -18.09
CA SER A 194 -1.50 -20.06 -18.25
C SER A 194 -1.33 -19.37 -16.90
N ILE A 195 -0.34 -18.47 -16.78
CA ILE A 195 -0.24 -17.55 -15.64
C ILE A 195 -1.37 -16.52 -15.77
N LYS A 196 -2.41 -16.70 -14.96
CA LYS A 196 -3.65 -15.92 -15.06
C LYS A 196 -3.40 -14.43 -14.86
N ASP A 197 -2.55 -14.04 -13.91
CA ASP A 197 -2.28 -12.61 -13.68
C ASP A 197 -1.50 -11.98 -14.85
N GLU A 198 -0.58 -12.71 -15.47
CA GLU A 198 0.18 -12.22 -16.63
C GLU A 198 -0.73 -12.00 -17.85
N THR A 199 -1.60 -12.98 -18.14
CA THR A 199 -2.61 -12.85 -19.20
C THR A 199 -3.61 -11.74 -18.93
N ASN A 200 -4.02 -11.54 -17.68
CA ASN A 200 -4.89 -10.42 -17.29
C ASN A 200 -4.19 -9.07 -17.48
N VAL A 201 -2.93 -8.91 -17.04
CA VAL A 201 -2.17 -7.66 -17.24
C VAL A 201 -2.04 -7.36 -18.73
N ALA A 202 -1.65 -8.34 -19.55
CA ALA A 202 -1.54 -8.13 -20.99
C ALA A 202 -2.89 -7.74 -21.63
N GLY A 203 -4.00 -8.33 -21.15
CA GLY A 203 -5.35 -7.93 -21.54
C GLY A 203 -5.68 -6.49 -21.14
N ASP A 204 -5.42 -6.12 -19.89
CA ASP A 204 -5.63 -4.78 -19.37
C ASP A 204 -4.83 -3.74 -20.17
N MET A 205 -3.56 -4.03 -20.48
CA MET A 205 -2.71 -3.15 -21.30
C MET A 205 -3.27 -2.95 -22.72
N LYS A 206 -3.80 -3.99 -23.37
CA LYS A 206 -4.46 -3.87 -24.68
C LYS A 206 -5.70 -3.00 -24.61
N VAL A 207 -6.49 -3.11 -23.53
CA VAL A 207 -7.69 -2.29 -23.33
C VAL A 207 -7.30 -0.82 -23.11
N LEU A 208 -6.30 -0.56 -22.27
CA LEU A 208 -5.85 0.80 -21.97
C LEU A 208 -5.30 1.52 -23.21
N LEU A 209 -4.52 0.81 -24.02
CA LEU A 209 -3.86 1.31 -25.24
C LEU A 209 -4.72 1.18 -26.50
N ALA A 210 -5.96 0.71 -26.37
CA ALA A 210 -6.86 0.50 -27.49
C ALA A 210 -7.03 1.81 -28.29
N GLU A 211 -6.87 1.70 -29.62
CA GLU A 211 -6.99 2.79 -30.59
C GLU A 211 -5.88 3.87 -30.54
N SER A 212 -4.79 3.62 -29.79
CA SER A 212 -3.61 4.47 -29.85
C SER A 212 -3.03 4.53 -31.26
N LYS A 213 -2.61 5.72 -31.69
CA LYS A 213 -1.91 5.99 -32.95
C LYS A 213 -0.50 6.53 -32.72
N LEU A 214 0.04 6.35 -31.52
CA LEU A 214 1.35 6.88 -31.12
C LEU A 214 2.52 5.96 -31.45
N ALA A 215 2.26 4.66 -31.60
CA ALA A 215 3.26 3.62 -31.80
C ALA A 215 4.16 3.86 -33.03
N ASP A 216 5.48 3.85 -32.81
CA ASP A 216 6.50 3.98 -33.85
C ASP A 216 7.45 2.75 -33.89
N LYS A 217 7.02 1.60 -33.35
CA LYS A 217 7.77 0.34 -33.23
C LYS A 217 9.05 0.45 -32.38
N VAL A 218 8.97 1.12 -31.23
CA VAL A 218 10.05 1.07 -30.24
C VAL A 218 10.06 -0.33 -29.62
N ASP A 219 11.16 -1.05 -29.83
CA ASP A 219 11.43 -2.33 -29.18
C ASP A 219 12.30 -2.06 -27.94
N SER A 220 11.75 -2.34 -26.77
CA SER A 220 12.49 -2.24 -25.51
C SER A 220 11.96 -3.30 -24.55
N VAL A 221 12.91 -4.06 -24.00
CA VAL A 221 12.67 -5.14 -23.06
C VAL A 221 11.86 -4.65 -21.85
N LEU A 222 12.06 -3.41 -21.41
CA LEU A 222 11.35 -2.82 -20.27
C LEU A 222 9.83 -2.71 -20.48
N PHE A 223 9.35 -2.60 -21.72
CA PHE A 223 7.91 -2.60 -21.99
C PHE A 223 7.38 -4.02 -22.21
N ALA A 224 8.22 -4.92 -22.73
CA ALA A 224 7.87 -6.33 -22.91
C ALA A 224 7.74 -7.07 -21.56
N GLU A 225 8.45 -6.64 -20.53
CA GLU A 225 8.41 -7.22 -19.17
C GLU A 225 7.18 -6.82 -18.35
N ILE A 226 6.38 -5.83 -18.80
CA ILE A 226 5.22 -5.32 -18.03
C ILE A 226 4.26 -6.44 -17.62
N PRO A 227 3.80 -7.36 -18.50
CA PRO A 227 2.90 -8.43 -18.11
C PRO A 227 3.48 -9.28 -16.97
N THR A 228 4.74 -9.68 -17.08
CA THR A 228 5.39 -10.59 -16.13
C THR A 228 5.64 -9.90 -14.77
N LEU A 229 6.19 -8.68 -14.76
CA LEU A 229 6.52 -7.98 -13.52
C LEU A 229 5.28 -7.49 -12.77
N ASN A 230 4.31 -6.90 -13.48
CA ASN A 230 3.06 -6.45 -12.84
C ASN A 230 2.24 -7.65 -12.33
N ALA A 231 2.28 -8.79 -13.03
CA ALA A 231 1.63 -10.01 -12.56
C ALA A 231 2.28 -10.55 -11.28
N SER A 232 3.62 -10.64 -11.24
CA SER A 232 4.34 -11.03 -10.03
C SER A 232 4.00 -10.13 -8.83
N PHE A 233 3.90 -8.82 -9.06
CA PHE A 233 3.44 -7.87 -8.03
C PHE A 233 2.00 -8.15 -7.59
N ARG A 234 1.05 -8.32 -8.53
CA ARG A 234 -0.36 -8.69 -8.24
C ARG A 234 -0.47 -9.96 -7.40
N GLU A 235 0.31 -10.98 -7.73
CA GLU A 235 0.33 -12.26 -7.02
C GLU A 235 0.83 -12.11 -5.59
N ALA A 236 1.96 -11.41 -5.41
CA ALA A 236 2.55 -11.16 -4.10
C ALA A 236 1.61 -10.33 -3.20
N VAL A 237 0.97 -9.29 -3.76
CA VAL A 237 -0.04 -8.47 -3.07
C VAL A 237 -1.23 -9.33 -2.63
N ARG A 238 -1.77 -10.17 -3.52
CA ARG A 238 -2.91 -11.05 -3.18
C ARG A 238 -2.58 -12.07 -2.09
N SER A 239 -1.35 -12.61 -2.10
CA SER A 239 -0.84 -13.50 -1.07
C SER A 239 -0.78 -12.80 0.30
N LEU A 240 -0.20 -11.59 0.34
CA LEU A 240 -0.17 -10.77 1.55
C LEU A 240 -1.58 -10.42 2.04
N HIS A 241 -2.45 -9.96 1.15
CA HIS A 241 -3.83 -9.57 1.46
C HIS A 241 -4.59 -10.70 2.16
N SER A 242 -4.47 -11.92 1.63
CA SER A 242 -5.11 -13.11 2.19
C SER A 242 -4.60 -13.40 3.61
N ARG A 243 -3.28 -13.30 3.83
CA ARG A 243 -2.67 -13.47 5.16
C ARG A 243 -3.13 -12.40 6.14
N VAL A 244 -3.07 -11.13 5.75
CA VAL A 244 -3.42 -9.98 6.58
C VAL A 244 -4.87 -10.06 7.04
N ARG A 245 -5.81 -10.37 6.15
CA ARG A 245 -7.23 -10.48 6.53
C ARG A 245 -7.48 -11.53 7.59
N VAL A 246 -6.81 -12.68 7.49
CA VAL A 246 -6.89 -13.75 8.50
C VAL A 246 -6.27 -13.27 9.82
N GLU A 247 -5.08 -12.68 9.76
CA GLU A 247 -4.37 -12.27 10.97
C GLU A 247 -4.96 -11.04 11.65
N LEU A 248 -5.65 -10.13 10.95
CA LEU A 248 -6.39 -9.05 11.59
C LEU A 248 -7.52 -9.60 12.48
N ASN A 249 -8.19 -10.65 12.03
CA ASN A 249 -9.43 -11.16 12.63
C ASN A 249 -9.26 -12.50 13.36
N SER A 250 -8.03 -13.00 13.52
CA SER A 250 -7.74 -14.21 14.29
C SER A 250 -7.96 -14.01 15.79
N VAL A 251 -8.49 -15.02 16.48
CA VAL A 251 -8.64 -15.02 17.94
C VAL A 251 -7.28 -15.26 18.61
N VAL A 252 -6.98 -14.49 19.66
CA VAL A 252 -5.78 -14.68 20.51
C VAL A 252 -6.17 -15.46 21.76
N LYS A 253 -5.51 -16.58 21.98
CA LYS A 253 -5.63 -17.38 23.21
C LYS A 253 -4.56 -16.92 24.21
N ALA A 254 -4.96 -16.45 25.39
CA ALA A 254 -3.99 -16.13 26.45
C ALA A 254 -3.21 -17.39 26.83
N LYS A 255 -1.87 -17.32 26.76
CA LYS A 255 -1.00 -18.37 27.31
C LYS A 255 -0.77 -18.08 28.79
N LYS A 256 -1.02 -19.06 29.65
CA LYS A 256 -0.78 -18.95 31.10
C LYS A 256 0.70 -18.97 31.49
N THR A 257 1.60 -19.35 30.58
CA THR A 257 3.05 -19.35 30.80
C THR A 257 3.72 -18.23 30.02
N VAL A 258 4.36 -17.31 30.76
CA VAL A 258 5.26 -16.29 30.24
C VAL A 258 6.54 -17.00 29.78
N GLY A 259 6.86 -16.92 28.48
CA GLY A 259 8.10 -17.50 27.92
C GLY A 259 7.92 -18.23 26.60
N VAL A 260 8.70 -17.79 25.60
CA VAL A 260 8.82 -18.28 24.21
C VAL A 260 7.48 -18.39 23.46
N GLY A 261 7.00 -17.24 23.00
CA GLY A 261 5.95 -17.17 21.98
C GLY A 261 6.37 -17.89 20.70
N SER A 262 5.44 -18.60 20.06
CA SER A 262 5.70 -19.17 18.74
C SER A 262 5.78 -18.00 17.75
N LYS A 263 6.96 -17.74 17.19
CA LYS A 263 7.14 -16.75 16.11
C LYS A 263 6.59 -17.21 14.76
N GLY A 264 5.74 -18.25 14.73
CA GLY A 264 5.20 -18.82 13.50
C GLY A 264 4.42 -17.82 12.65
N LYS A 265 3.68 -16.90 13.30
CA LYS A 265 2.92 -15.85 12.60
C LYS A 265 3.83 -14.84 11.91
N GLU A 266 4.86 -14.36 12.61
CA GLU A 266 5.82 -13.40 12.05
C GLU A 266 6.64 -14.03 10.92
N LYS A 267 7.08 -15.29 11.09
CA LYS A 267 7.69 -16.07 10.01
C LYS A 267 6.77 -16.17 8.78
N ALA A 268 5.49 -16.40 9.01
CA ALA A 268 4.50 -16.51 7.94
C ALA A 268 4.25 -15.16 7.24
N PHE A 269 4.33 -14.03 7.95
CA PHE A 269 4.31 -12.70 7.35
C PHE A 269 5.56 -12.43 6.52
N VAL A 270 6.74 -12.71 7.07
CA VAL A 270 8.02 -12.56 6.35
C VAL A 270 8.03 -13.37 5.05
N ALA A 271 7.57 -14.63 5.10
CA ALA A 271 7.42 -15.46 3.92
C ALA A 271 6.43 -14.87 2.89
N SER A 272 5.42 -14.13 3.32
CA SER A 272 4.47 -13.45 2.43
C SER A 272 5.02 -12.13 1.86
N VAL A 273 5.82 -11.38 2.61
CA VAL A 273 6.32 -10.06 2.17
C VAL A 273 7.63 -10.12 1.38
N LEU A 274 8.42 -11.19 1.48
CA LEU A 274 9.66 -11.34 0.71
C LEU A 274 9.43 -11.34 -0.80
N PRO A 275 8.47 -12.13 -1.35
CA PRO A 275 8.12 -12.04 -2.77
C PRO A 275 7.63 -10.64 -3.17
N LEU A 276 6.91 -9.96 -2.27
CA LEU A 276 6.45 -8.59 -2.50
C LEU A 276 7.62 -7.63 -2.59
N ALA A 277 8.60 -7.71 -1.70
CA ALA A 277 9.80 -6.87 -1.72
C ALA A 277 10.60 -7.07 -3.02
N MET A 278 10.74 -8.31 -3.49
CA MET A 278 11.40 -8.61 -4.75
C MET A 278 10.62 -8.04 -5.95
N ALA A 279 9.29 -8.23 -5.97
CA ALA A 279 8.45 -7.67 -7.01
C ALA A 279 8.52 -6.13 -7.03
N ILE A 280 8.50 -5.48 -5.87
CA ILE A 280 8.67 -4.02 -5.74
C ILE A 280 10.00 -3.58 -6.33
N GLN A 281 11.10 -4.29 -6.03
CA GLN A 281 12.42 -3.96 -6.57
C GLN A 281 12.43 -4.04 -8.10
N SER A 282 11.99 -5.16 -8.68
CA SER A 282 11.97 -5.35 -10.14
C SER A 282 11.05 -4.33 -10.83
N MET A 283 9.88 -4.07 -10.25
CA MET A 283 8.95 -3.05 -10.74
C MET A 283 9.57 -1.64 -10.70
N SER A 284 10.32 -1.32 -9.65
CA SER A 284 11.00 -0.03 -9.51
C SER A 284 12.11 0.15 -10.53
N GLU A 285 12.96 -0.87 -10.73
CA GLU A 285 14.02 -0.86 -11.75
C GLU A 285 13.42 -0.66 -13.15
N CYS A 286 12.35 -1.39 -13.47
CA CYS A 286 11.67 -1.29 -14.75
C CYS A 286 10.98 0.08 -14.94
N SER A 287 10.32 0.59 -13.90
CA SER A 287 9.65 1.90 -13.88
C SER A 287 10.64 3.06 -14.12
N LEU A 288 11.76 3.06 -13.40
CA LEU A 288 12.83 4.04 -13.60
C LEU A 288 13.41 3.97 -15.01
N GLY A 289 13.60 2.76 -15.54
CA GLY A 289 14.08 2.58 -16.91
C GLY A 289 13.10 3.11 -17.96
N ARG A 290 11.80 2.85 -17.82
CA ARG A 290 10.76 3.40 -18.73
C ARG A 290 10.69 4.92 -18.65
N ALA A 291 10.78 5.50 -17.45
CA ALA A 291 10.84 6.96 -17.28
C ALA A 291 12.05 7.55 -18.02
N ARG A 292 13.24 6.95 -17.89
CA ARG A 292 14.44 7.38 -18.62
C ARG A 292 14.27 7.31 -20.13
N LEU A 293 13.73 6.21 -20.66
CA LEU A 293 13.45 6.07 -22.10
C LEU A 293 12.46 7.14 -22.59
N ALA A 294 11.44 7.47 -21.80
CA ALA A 294 10.50 8.54 -22.13
C ALA A 294 11.20 9.91 -22.18
N ILE A 295 12.07 10.23 -21.21
CA ILE A 295 12.89 11.45 -21.24
C ILE A 295 13.80 11.46 -22.47
N ASP A 296 14.39 10.31 -22.81
CA ASP A 296 15.30 10.19 -23.94
C ASP A 296 14.63 10.42 -25.29
N SER A 297 13.32 10.16 -25.38
CA SER A 297 12.51 10.39 -26.58
C SER A 297 12.21 11.87 -26.86
N MET A 298 12.50 12.77 -25.93
CA MET A 298 12.24 14.20 -26.08
C MET A 298 13.14 14.83 -27.15
N THR A 299 12.54 15.66 -28.01
CA THR A 299 13.25 16.32 -29.12
C THR A 299 14.04 17.56 -28.66
N ASP A 300 13.49 18.33 -27.72
CA ASP A 300 14.14 19.51 -27.14
C ASP A 300 15.23 19.10 -26.16
N GLN A 301 16.49 19.35 -26.53
CA GLN A 301 17.66 18.93 -25.74
C GLN A 301 17.82 19.72 -24.43
N ASP A 302 17.48 21.01 -24.42
CA ASP A 302 17.59 21.84 -23.23
C ASP A 302 16.52 21.45 -22.20
N LEU A 303 15.30 21.18 -22.69
CA LEU A 303 14.22 20.70 -21.84
C LEU A 303 14.50 19.28 -21.34
N LYS A 304 14.99 18.39 -22.21
CA LYS A 304 15.42 17.04 -21.85
C LYS A 304 16.44 17.06 -20.71
N ALA A 305 17.49 17.87 -20.82
CA ALA A 305 18.53 17.98 -19.80
C ALA A 305 17.95 18.43 -18.44
N LYS A 306 17.06 19.43 -18.44
CA LYS A 306 16.40 19.91 -17.22
C LYS A 306 15.50 18.85 -16.58
N VAL A 307 14.72 18.12 -17.38
CA VAL A 307 13.84 17.06 -16.87
C VAL A 307 14.66 15.92 -16.29
N LEU A 308 15.72 15.50 -16.99
CA LEU A 308 16.64 14.45 -16.52
C LEU A 308 17.29 14.85 -15.19
N GLU A 309 17.82 16.07 -15.07
CA GLU A 309 18.42 16.56 -13.82
C GLU A 309 17.41 16.52 -12.66
N ASN A 310 16.18 16.96 -12.88
CA ASN A 310 15.14 16.94 -11.84
C ASN A 310 14.75 15.51 -11.45
N PHE A 311 14.62 14.61 -12.43
CA PHE A 311 14.30 13.21 -12.20
C PHE A 311 15.40 12.52 -11.40
N GLU A 312 16.67 12.64 -11.79
CA GLU A 312 17.78 11.99 -11.08
C GLU A 312 18.01 12.56 -9.67
N LYS A 313 17.75 13.86 -9.48
CA LYS A 313 17.94 14.52 -8.17
C LYS A 313 16.85 14.17 -7.16
N ARG A 314 15.62 13.92 -7.60
CA ARG A 314 14.46 13.80 -6.71
C ARG A 314 13.81 12.42 -6.69
N SER A 315 14.03 11.59 -7.71
CA SER A 315 13.52 10.22 -7.70
C SER A 315 14.39 9.35 -6.79
N PRO A 316 13.79 8.40 -6.03
CA PRO A 316 14.56 7.36 -5.36
C PRO A 316 15.45 6.60 -6.36
N THR A 317 16.65 6.21 -5.91
CA THR A 317 17.66 5.54 -6.74
C THR A 317 17.56 4.02 -6.67
N ILE A 318 18.03 3.33 -7.72
CA ILE A 318 18.11 1.86 -7.76
C ILE A 318 19.03 1.33 -6.65
N ASP A 319 20.14 2.02 -6.37
CA ASP A 319 21.09 1.59 -5.34
C ASP A 319 20.44 1.59 -3.95
N LYS A 320 19.68 2.63 -3.61
CA LYS A 320 18.92 2.69 -2.34
C LYS A 320 17.94 1.53 -2.22
N LEU A 321 17.27 1.13 -3.31
CA LEU A 321 16.35 0.00 -3.31
C LEU A 321 17.06 -1.34 -3.14
N LYS A 322 18.22 -1.52 -3.78
CA LYS A 322 19.06 -2.72 -3.64
C LYS A 322 19.57 -2.86 -2.21
N GLU A 323 20.07 -1.78 -1.62
CA GLU A 323 20.47 -1.73 -0.21
C GLU A 323 19.30 -2.07 0.71
N SER A 324 18.12 -1.49 0.46
CA SER A 324 16.90 -1.78 1.24
C SER A 324 16.50 -3.26 1.14
N PHE A 325 16.54 -3.84 -0.06
CA PHE A 325 16.25 -5.26 -0.28
C PHE A 325 17.27 -6.17 0.42
N GLN A 326 18.56 -5.83 0.38
CA GLN A 326 19.59 -6.57 1.11
C GLN A 326 19.29 -6.58 2.61
N VAL A 327 18.98 -5.43 3.21
CA VAL A 327 18.59 -5.32 4.62
C VAL A 327 17.35 -6.17 4.94
N ILE A 328 16.33 -6.15 4.08
CA ILE A 328 15.13 -6.98 4.23
C ILE A 328 15.49 -8.46 4.28
N THR A 329 16.32 -8.94 3.34
CA THR A 329 16.71 -10.35 3.27
C THR A 329 17.56 -10.78 4.47
N GLU A 330 18.48 -9.93 4.92
CA GLU A 330 19.29 -10.17 6.11
C GLU A 330 18.41 -10.33 7.36
N LYS A 331 17.51 -9.36 7.61
CA LYS A 331 16.57 -9.40 8.74
C LYS A 331 15.60 -10.58 8.68
N ALA A 332 15.12 -10.93 7.49
CA ALA A 332 14.27 -12.09 7.29
C ALA A 332 14.99 -13.40 7.64
N SER A 333 16.27 -13.51 7.28
CA SER A 333 17.09 -14.69 7.51
C SER A 333 17.56 -14.83 8.97
N SER A 334 17.77 -13.71 9.68
CA SER A 334 18.27 -13.72 11.06
C SER A 334 17.30 -14.32 12.07
N GLY A 335 16.00 -14.28 11.79
CA GLY A 335 14.94 -14.85 12.63
C GLY A 335 14.73 -14.16 13.99
N SER A 336 15.45 -13.07 14.24
CA SER A 336 15.43 -12.31 15.50
C SER A 336 14.63 -11.01 15.39
N ASP A 337 14.58 -10.39 14.21
CA ASP A 337 14.11 -9.02 14.03
C ASP A 337 13.06 -8.88 12.89
N TYR A 338 11.94 -9.59 13.04
CA TYR A 338 10.92 -9.65 12.00
C TYR A 338 10.21 -8.32 11.78
N VAL A 339 9.89 -7.58 12.83
CA VAL A 339 9.14 -6.32 12.72
C VAL A 339 9.95 -5.29 11.93
N ASN A 340 11.26 -5.12 12.22
CA ASN A 340 12.10 -4.22 11.44
C ASN A 340 12.26 -4.69 9.99
N GLY A 341 12.16 -6.00 9.73
CA GLY A 341 12.10 -6.53 8.37
C GLY A 341 10.82 -6.10 7.64
N LEU A 342 9.66 -6.21 8.31
CA LEU A 342 8.36 -5.78 7.78
C LEU A 342 8.32 -4.26 7.55
N HIS A 343 8.85 -3.48 8.50
CA HIS A 343 9.01 -2.03 8.38
C HIS A 343 9.85 -1.67 7.14
N SER A 344 11.00 -2.33 6.95
CA SER A 344 11.83 -2.07 5.77
C SER A 344 11.11 -2.40 4.44
N VAL A 345 10.23 -3.42 4.41
CA VAL A 345 9.38 -3.67 3.22
C VAL A 345 8.37 -2.54 3.01
N TYR A 346 7.75 -2.03 4.08
CA TYR A 346 6.83 -0.90 4.01
C TYR A 346 7.53 0.37 3.49
N ASP A 347 8.70 0.71 4.00
CA ASP A 347 9.52 1.82 3.50
C ASP A 347 9.88 1.64 2.02
N THR A 348 10.22 0.42 1.61
CA THR A 348 10.53 0.11 0.21
C THR A 348 9.31 0.33 -0.69
N LEU A 349 8.11 -0.02 -0.23
CA LEU A 349 6.85 0.27 -0.94
C LEU A 349 6.61 1.79 -1.07
N ILE A 350 6.92 2.58 -0.04
CA ILE A 350 6.80 4.06 -0.10
C ILE A 350 7.73 4.62 -1.18
N ASN A 351 8.99 4.18 -1.22
CA ASN A 351 9.92 4.60 -2.28
C ASN A 351 9.41 4.18 -3.68
N PHE A 352 8.84 2.99 -3.82
CA PHE A 352 8.25 2.55 -5.09
C PHE A 352 7.05 3.40 -5.52
N ARG A 353 6.20 3.81 -4.59
CA ARG A 353 5.11 4.76 -4.88
C ARG A 353 5.65 6.08 -5.44
N GLU A 354 6.74 6.61 -4.87
CA GLU A 354 7.38 7.83 -5.37
C GLU A 354 7.97 7.62 -6.77
N ILE A 355 8.59 6.47 -7.04
CA ILE A 355 9.09 6.11 -8.37
C ILE A 355 7.96 6.05 -9.40
N LEU A 356 6.84 5.40 -9.07
CA LEU A 356 5.66 5.36 -9.95
C LEU A 356 5.11 6.76 -10.22
N ALA A 357 5.09 7.62 -9.21
CA ALA A 357 4.68 9.02 -9.39
C ALA A 357 5.61 9.76 -10.35
N TRP A 358 6.93 9.54 -10.25
CA TRP A 358 7.90 10.10 -11.19
C TRP A 358 7.72 9.57 -12.61
N GLU A 359 7.53 8.26 -12.78
CA GLU A 359 7.22 7.67 -14.09
C GLU A 359 5.96 8.30 -14.69
N ALA A 360 4.89 8.43 -13.90
CA ALA A 360 3.64 9.05 -14.34
C ALA A 360 3.84 10.51 -14.79
N VAL A 361 4.53 11.31 -13.97
CA VAL A 361 4.80 12.73 -14.27
C VAL A 361 5.64 12.87 -15.53
N VAL A 362 6.69 12.07 -15.68
CA VAL A 362 7.55 12.08 -16.87
C VAL A 362 6.75 11.68 -18.12
N ALA A 363 5.99 10.58 -18.06
CA ALA A 363 5.18 10.13 -19.18
C ALA A 363 4.16 11.21 -19.61
N LEU A 364 3.45 11.80 -18.65
CA LEU A 364 2.53 12.90 -18.92
C LEU A 364 3.21 14.12 -19.53
N PHE A 365 4.39 14.49 -19.01
CA PHE A 365 5.14 15.64 -19.49
C PHE A 365 5.59 15.45 -20.95
N VAL A 366 6.10 14.26 -21.29
CA VAL A 366 6.47 13.89 -22.66
C VAL A 366 5.24 13.96 -23.57
N LEU A 367 4.09 13.44 -23.14
CA LEU A 367 2.84 13.48 -23.91
C LEU A 367 2.23 14.89 -24.04
N ASP A 368 2.49 15.79 -23.10
CA ASP A 368 2.01 17.18 -23.11
C ASP A 368 2.86 18.10 -24.00
N THR A 369 4.16 17.82 -24.08
CA THR A 369 5.14 18.57 -24.88
C THR A 369 5.18 18.12 -26.34
N ASP A 370 4.65 16.94 -26.65
CA ASP A 370 4.56 16.43 -28.02
C ASP A 370 3.47 17.15 -28.84
N GLU A 371 3.89 18.04 -29.73
CA GLU A 371 3.01 18.82 -30.62
C GLU A 371 2.26 17.97 -31.66
N SER A 372 2.69 16.73 -31.90
CA SER A 372 2.04 15.83 -32.86
C SER A 372 0.74 15.22 -32.33
N ILE A 373 0.48 15.36 -31.03
CA ILE A 373 -0.65 14.77 -30.31
C ILE A 373 -1.86 15.71 -30.31
N GLU A 374 -3.07 15.17 -30.50
CA GLU A 374 -4.30 15.92 -30.26
C GLU A 374 -4.45 16.24 -28.77
N LYS A 375 -4.37 17.54 -28.44
CA LYS A 375 -4.67 18.02 -27.08
C LYS A 375 -6.19 17.99 -26.90
N VAL A 376 -6.66 17.23 -25.91
CA VAL A 376 -8.08 17.20 -25.52
C VAL A 376 -8.49 18.61 -25.11
N GLN A 377 -9.46 19.21 -25.81
CA GLN A 377 -10.04 20.48 -25.41
C GLN A 377 -10.90 20.24 -24.16
N VAL A 378 -10.52 20.86 -23.05
CA VAL A 378 -11.35 20.94 -21.84
C VAL A 378 -12.48 21.91 -22.12
N GLY A 379 -13.64 21.39 -22.50
CA GLY A 379 -14.90 22.13 -22.58
C GLY A 379 -15.89 21.53 -21.58
N PRO A 380 -16.79 22.34 -20.98
CA PRO A 380 -17.78 21.82 -20.05
C PRO A 380 -18.70 20.85 -20.79
N SER A 381 -18.93 19.69 -20.18
CA SER A 381 -19.89 18.64 -20.56
C SER A 381 -21.05 19.17 -21.42
N ALA A 382 -21.02 18.84 -22.71
CA ALA A 382 -22.17 19.04 -23.59
C ALA A 382 -22.77 17.66 -23.88
N SER A 383 -23.93 17.45 -23.25
CA SER A 383 -25.06 16.61 -23.64
C SER A 383 -24.90 15.78 -24.92
N ILE A 384 -25.15 14.47 -24.76
CA ILE A 384 -25.55 13.55 -25.82
C ILE A 384 -26.61 14.24 -26.70
N GLN A 385 -26.26 14.56 -27.94
CA GLN A 385 -27.24 14.84 -29.00
C GLN A 385 -27.33 13.61 -29.89
N GLU A 386 -28.53 13.04 -29.91
CA GLU A 386 -28.95 11.96 -30.80
C GLU A 386 -28.91 12.36 -32.27
N ASN A 387 -28.81 11.34 -33.11
CA ASN A 387 -28.78 11.33 -34.57
C ASN A 387 -29.74 12.31 -35.27
N GLY A 388 -29.27 12.88 -36.39
CA GLY A 388 -30.13 13.57 -37.35
C GLY A 388 -29.41 14.04 -38.62
N GLU A 389 -29.41 13.17 -39.64
CA GLU A 389 -29.52 13.46 -41.08
C GLU A 389 -28.42 14.16 -41.92
N ASN A 390 -28.44 13.74 -43.20
CA ASN A 390 -27.50 13.98 -44.30
C ASN A 390 -27.47 15.43 -44.80
N SER A 391 -26.27 15.89 -45.17
CA SER A 391 -26.11 16.71 -46.38
C SER A 391 -24.71 16.58 -47.00
N LYS A 392 -24.65 16.03 -48.21
CA LYS A 392 -23.51 16.12 -49.14
C LYS A 392 -23.34 17.58 -49.59
N GLY A 393 -22.09 18.07 -49.63
CA GLY A 393 -21.73 19.32 -50.30
C GLY A 393 -20.24 19.59 -50.21
N GLU A 394 -19.58 19.64 -51.36
CA GLU A 394 -18.13 19.69 -51.57
C GLU A 394 -17.44 20.97 -51.05
N LYS A 395 -16.19 20.82 -50.58
CA LYS A 395 -15.03 21.57 -51.11
C LYS A 395 -13.71 20.98 -50.60
N LYS A 396 -13.01 20.31 -51.51
CA LYS A 396 -11.58 19.99 -51.44
C LYS A 396 -10.80 21.31 -51.46
N SER A 397 -10.06 21.62 -50.39
CA SER A 397 -8.90 22.51 -50.46
C SER A 397 -7.75 21.90 -49.66
N GLU A 398 -6.61 21.80 -50.34
CA GLU A 398 -5.37 21.22 -49.86
C GLU A 398 -4.76 22.06 -48.73
N LYS A 399 -4.73 21.47 -47.54
CA LYS A 399 -3.58 21.53 -46.64
C LYS A 399 -3.54 20.15 -46.00
N LYS A 400 -2.45 19.41 -46.18
CA LYS A 400 -2.16 18.17 -45.44
C LYS A 400 -2.36 18.48 -43.95
N LYS A 401 -3.57 18.23 -43.41
CA LYS A 401 -3.77 18.07 -41.97
C LYS A 401 -2.89 16.88 -41.63
N LYS A 402 -1.68 17.12 -41.10
CA LYS A 402 -0.94 16.09 -40.36
C LYS A 402 -1.99 15.44 -39.47
N LYS A 403 -2.35 14.18 -39.75
CA LYS A 403 -3.27 13.41 -38.89
C LYS A 403 -2.62 13.46 -37.52
N LYS A 404 -3.13 14.31 -36.64
CA LYS A 404 -2.60 14.40 -35.28
C LYS A 404 -2.81 13.04 -34.63
N LYS A 405 -1.79 12.57 -33.92
CA LYS A 405 -1.83 11.26 -33.29
C LYS A 405 -2.72 11.33 -32.04
N THR A 406 -3.42 10.25 -31.74
CA THR A 406 -4.34 10.15 -30.61
C THR A 406 -3.83 9.11 -29.63
N LEU A 407 -3.97 9.38 -28.33
CA LEU A 407 -3.74 8.38 -27.28
C LEU A 407 -4.82 7.28 -27.37
N GLY A 408 -4.55 6.15 -26.73
CA GLY A 408 -5.54 5.15 -26.45
C GLY A 408 -6.70 5.69 -25.61
N LYS A 409 -7.86 5.05 -25.70
CA LYS A 409 -9.07 5.47 -24.98
C LYS A 409 -8.89 5.44 -23.46
N GLY A 410 -8.28 4.38 -22.92
CA GLY A 410 -8.06 4.24 -21.48
C GLY A 410 -7.01 5.21 -20.96
N THR A 411 -5.87 5.32 -21.65
CA THR A 411 -4.79 6.25 -21.30
C THR A 411 -5.22 7.72 -21.38
N SER A 412 -6.13 8.07 -22.29
CA SER A 412 -6.72 9.41 -22.36
C SER A 412 -7.52 9.77 -21.10
N LEU A 413 -8.34 8.84 -20.58
CA LEU A 413 -9.09 9.03 -19.35
C LEU A 413 -8.18 9.12 -18.12
N ILE A 414 -7.15 8.27 -18.05
CA ILE A 414 -6.15 8.32 -16.96
C ILE A 414 -5.41 9.67 -16.99
N ARG A 415 -5.00 10.14 -18.17
CA ARG A 415 -4.35 11.45 -18.33
C ARG A 415 -5.23 12.58 -17.84
N GLN A 416 -6.55 12.52 -18.09
CA GLN A 416 -7.48 13.51 -17.57
C GLN A 416 -7.57 13.44 -16.05
N LEU A 417 -7.73 12.23 -15.48
CA LEU A 417 -7.81 12.02 -14.03
C LEU A 417 -6.57 12.53 -13.28
N PHE A 418 -5.38 12.46 -13.87
CA PHE A 418 -4.16 12.98 -13.24
C PHE A 418 -3.97 14.50 -13.38
N LYS A 419 -4.73 15.15 -14.26
CA LYS A 419 -4.70 16.61 -14.45
C LYS A 419 -5.71 17.35 -13.58
N ASP A 420 -6.85 16.71 -13.33
CA ASP A 420 -7.87 17.16 -12.38
C ASP A 420 -7.36 17.04 -10.94
#